data_AF-A0A971IW22-F1
#
_entry.id   AF-A0A971IW22-F1
#
_cell.length_a   1.000
_cell.length_b   1.000
_cell.length_c   1.000
_cell.angle_alpha   90.00
_cell.angle_beta   90.00
_cell.angle_gamma   90.00
#
_symmetry.space_group_name_H-M   'P 1'
#
loop_
_entity.id
_entity.type
_entity.pdbx_description
1 polymer ?
#
loop_
_entity_poly.entity_id
_entity_poly.type
_entity_poly.pdbx_seq_one_letter_code
_entity_poly.pdbx_strand_id
1 'polypeptide(L)' 'MTAYENIITQKIYEIIAPYLGDLMAKGAIRSQCKKAGLDETKIQRHDLPVIAQNLAKAMNLFVGAENAQMLANKIKAL' A
#
# COMPACT_ATOMS: atom_id res chain seq x y z
N MET A 1 -2.18 18.55 2.31
CA MET A 1 -2.80 18.04 1.06
C MET A 1 -2.85 16.52 1.16
N THR A 2 -4.01 15.91 0.95
CA THR A 2 -4.11 14.45 0.83
C THR A 2 -3.58 14.04 -0.54
N ALA A 3 -2.89 12.90 -0.61
CA ALA A 3 -2.44 12.32 -1.88
C ALA A 3 -3.59 11.58 -2.60
N TYR A 4 -4.62 11.19 -1.85
CA TYR A 4 -5.76 10.40 -2.34
C TYR A 4 -7.10 10.91 -1.80
N GLU A 5 -8.17 10.74 -2.59
CA GLU A 5 -9.55 11.01 -2.16
C GLU A 5 -10.08 9.92 -1.22
N ASN A 6 -9.67 8.66 -1.46
CA ASN A 6 -10.05 7.53 -0.62
C ASN A 6 -9.21 7.48 0.67
N ILE A 7 -9.89 7.44 1.82
CA ILE A 7 -9.26 7.47 3.15
C ILE A 7 -8.40 6.22 3.39
N ILE A 8 -8.83 5.04 2.94
CA ILE A 8 -8.06 3.81 3.10
C ILE A 8 -6.78 3.90 2.28
N THR A 9 -6.88 4.32 1.03
CA THR A 9 -5.72 4.52 0.14
C THR A 9 -4.75 5.56 0.70
N GLN A 10 -5.27 6.66 1.25
CA GLN A 10 -4.47 7.68 1.94
C GLN A 10 -3.71 7.10 3.14
N LYS A 11 -4.36 6.25 3.96
CA LYS A 11 -3.68 5.62 5.10
C LYS A 11 -2.61 4.61 4.67
N ILE A 12 -2.87 3.83 3.60
CA ILE A 12 -1.86 2.95 3.02
C ILE A 12 -0.65 3.76 2.57
N TYR A 13 -0.89 4.88 1.88
CA TYR A 13 0.16 5.79 1.45
C TYR A 13 0.99 6.32 2.62
N GLU A 14 0.35 6.81 3.68
CA GLU A 14 1.04 7.32 4.87
C GLU A 14 1.90 6.26 5.57
N ILE A 15 1.51 4.98 5.50
CA ILE A 15 2.31 3.88 6.05
C ILE A 15 3.58 3.62 5.23
N ILE A 16 3.50 3.68 3.89
CA ILE A 16 4.59 3.22 3.02
C ILE A 16 5.47 4.37 2.49
N ALA A 17 4.95 5.60 2.40
CA ALA A 17 5.66 6.76 1.88
C ALA A 17 6.96 7.09 2.64
N PRO A 18 7.03 6.99 3.98
CA PRO A 18 8.28 7.21 4.72
C PRO A 18 9.41 6.23 4.36
N TYR A 19 9.07 5.08 3.77
CA TYR A 19 10.03 4.03 3.46
C TYR A 19 10.43 4.00 1.98
N LEU A 20 9.50 4.35 1.09
CA LEU A 20 9.72 4.29 -0.36
C LEU A 20 9.96 5.68 -0.99
N GLY A 21 9.54 6.75 -0.30
CA GLY A 21 9.39 8.08 -0.89
C GLY A 21 8.08 8.24 -1.67
N ASP A 22 7.61 9.49 -1.82
CA ASP A 22 6.29 9.80 -2.37
C ASP A 22 6.04 9.19 -3.77
N LEU A 23 7.02 9.30 -4.67
CA LEU A 23 6.88 8.84 -6.06
C LEU A 23 6.70 7.33 -6.14
N MET A 24 7.56 6.58 -5.43
CA MET A 24 7.52 5.12 -5.41
C MET A 24 6.30 4.61 -4.66
N ALA A 25 5.90 5.25 -3.56
CA ALA A 25 4.68 4.91 -2.84
C ALA A 25 3.42 5.03 -3.73
N LYS A 26 3.29 6.15 -4.46
CA LYS A 26 2.18 6.34 -5.41
C LYS A 26 2.20 5.29 -6.51
N GLY A 27 3.38 5.03 -7.08
CA GLY A 27 3.56 4.01 -8.11
C GLY A 27 3.22 2.59 -7.61
N ALA A 28 3.62 2.26 -6.38
CA ALA A 28 3.35 0.98 -5.75
C ALA A 28 1.85 0.75 -5.53
N ILE A 29 1.14 1.72 -4.94
CA ILE A 29 -0.31 1.66 -4.72
C ILE A 29 -1.03 1.47 -6.06
N ARG A 30 -0.74 2.33 -7.04
CA ARG A 30 -1.37 2.26 -8.37
C ARG A 30 -1.12 0.92 -9.07
N SER A 31 0.12 0.43 -8.99
CA SER A 31 0.50 -0.86 -9.56
C SER A 31 -0.23 -2.03 -8.89
N GLN A 32 -0.32 -2.04 -7.55
CA GLN A 32 -1.02 -3.12 -6.84
C GLN A 32 -2.52 -3.07 -7.04
N CYS A 33 -3.14 -1.89 -7.04
CA CYS A 33 -4.57 -1.74 -7.34
C CYS A 33 -4.86 -2.29 -8.74
N LYS A 34 -4.08 -1.87 -9.76
CA LYS A 34 -4.23 -2.38 -11.13
C LYS A 34 -4.05 -3.90 -11.22
N LYS A 35 -3.06 -4.48 -10.52
CA LYS A 35 -2.84 -5.94 -10.49
C LYS A 35 -3.97 -6.71 -9.81
N ALA A 36 -4.61 -6.11 -8.81
CA ALA A 36 -5.76 -6.69 -8.13
C ALA A 36 -7.10 -6.45 -8.85
N GLY A 37 -7.10 -5.71 -9.97
CA GLY A 37 -8.34 -5.28 -10.64
C GLY A 37 -9.14 -4.24 -9.86
N LEU A 38 -8.49 -3.53 -8.94
CA LEU A 38 -9.08 -2.53 -8.06
C LEU A 38 -8.81 -1.11 -8.53
N ASP A 39 -9.72 -0.22 -8.17
CA ASP A 39 -9.59 1.23 -8.31
C ASP A 39 -9.11 1.82 -6.97
N GLU A 40 -8.04 2.61 -7.01
CA GLU A 40 -7.46 3.26 -5.84
C GLU A 40 -8.41 4.26 -5.16
N THR A 41 -9.47 4.68 -5.85
CA THR A 41 -10.55 5.51 -5.27
C THR A 41 -11.62 4.70 -4.54
N LYS A 42 -11.69 3.39 -4.77
CA LYS A 42 -12.78 2.50 -4.28
C LYS A 42 -12.30 1.38 -3.36
N ILE A 43 -11.04 1.42 -2.91
CA ILE A 43 -10.50 0.42 -1.99
C ILE A 43 -11.39 0.32 -0.75
N GLN A 44 -11.77 -0.91 -0.40
CA GLN A 44 -12.50 -1.23 0.81
C GLN A 44 -11.67 -2.09 1.76
N ARG A 45 -12.14 -2.24 3.01
CA ARG A 45 -11.43 -3.04 4.03
C ARG A 45 -11.20 -4.50 3.62
N HIS A 46 -12.10 -5.08 2.84
CA HIS A 46 -11.97 -6.47 2.39
C HIS A 46 -10.84 -6.66 1.38
N ASP A 47 -10.37 -5.58 0.72
CA ASP A 47 -9.25 -5.60 -0.23
C ASP A 47 -7.88 -5.53 0.47
N LEU A 48 -7.85 -5.03 1.71
CA LEU A 48 -6.62 -4.80 2.47
C LEU A 48 -5.72 -6.03 2.57
N PRO A 49 -6.21 -7.27 2.80
CA PRO A 49 -5.35 -8.44 2.86
C PRO A 49 -4.56 -8.67 1.57
N VAL A 50 -5.22 -8.51 0.42
CA VAL A 50 -4.62 -8.72 -0.91
C VAL A 50 -3.63 -7.60 -1.21
N ILE A 51 -4.03 -6.35 -0.99
CA ILE A 51 -3.17 -5.17 -1.23
C ILE A 51 -1.93 -5.22 -0.34
N ALA A 52 -2.09 -5.51 0.95
CA ALA A 52 -0.98 -5.60 1.90
C ALA A 52 0.02 -6.68 1.50
N GLN A 53 -0.44 -7.85 1.10
CA GLN A 53 0.43 -8.97 0.73
C GLN A 53 1.19 -8.68 -0.58
N ASN A 54 0.53 -8.03 -1.53
CA ASN A 54 1.16 -7.60 -2.78
C ASN A 54 2.16 -6.46 -2.57
N LEU A 55 1.84 -5.49 -1.70
CA LEU A 55 2.76 -4.42 -1.31
C LEU A 55 3.98 -4.97 -0.57
N ALA A 56 3.83 -5.89 0.38
CA ALA A 56 4.97 -6.53 1.04
C ALA A 56 5.96 -7.14 0.04
N LYS A 57 5.46 -7.88 -0.96
CA LYS A 57 6.32 -8.47 -2.00
C LYS A 57 7.08 -7.40 -2.78
N ALA A 58 6.40 -6.33 -3.17
CA ALA A 58 7.03 -5.23 -3.91
C ALA A 58 8.05 -4.45 -3.05
N MET A 59 7.77 -4.31 -1.76
CA MET A 59 8.58 -3.55 -0.81
C MET A 59 9.77 -4.32 -0.27
N ASN A 60 9.74 -5.66 -0.29
CA ASN A 60 10.80 -6.52 0.25
C ASN A 60 12.20 -6.13 -0.30
N LEU A 61 12.29 -5.79 -1.58
CA LEU A 61 13.55 -5.38 -2.22
C LEU A 61 14.08 -4.02 -1.74
N PHE A 62 13.23 -3.18 -1.15
CA PHE A 62 13.59 -1.82 -0.72
C PHE A 62 13.81 -1.73 0.79
N VAL A 63 13.00 -2.43 1.58
CA VAL A 63 12.99 -2.32 3.06
C VAL A 63 13.43 -3.60 3.77
N GLY A 64 13.64 -4.69 3.04
CA GLY A 64 13.90 -6.02 3.60
C GLY A 64 12.62 -6.75 4.04
N ALA A 65 12.72 -8.07 4.19
CA ALA A 65 11.57 -8.95 4.38
C ALA A 65 10.81 -8.66 5.69
N GLU A 66 11.54 -8.42 6.78
CA GLU A 66 10.94 -8.14 8.10
C GLU A 66 10.12 -6.86 8.09
N ASN A 67 10.68 -5.75 7.60
CA ASN A 67 9.98 -4.47 7.52
C ASN A 67 8.80 -4.53 6.54
N ALA A 68 8.97 -5.20 5.40
CA ALA A 68 7.89 -5.35 4.42
C ALA A 68 6.71 -6.11 5.04
N GLN A 69 6.98 -7.17 5.81
CA GLN A 69 5.94 -7.94 6.49
C GLN A 69 5.29 -7.13 7.62
N MET A 70 6.07 -6.38 8.39
CA MET A 70 5.55 -5.47 9.42
C MET A 70 4.59 -4.43 8.83
N LEU A 71 4.96 -3.81 7.71
CA LEU A 71 4.15 -2.80 7.04
C LEU A 71 2.87 -3.40 6.45
N ALA A 72 2.94 -4.60 5.88
CA ALA A 72 1.75 -5.31 5.45
C ALA A 72 0.81 -5.63 6.61
N ASN A 73 1.32 -6.01 7.78
CA ASN A 73 0.49 -6.25 8.95
C ASN A 73 -0.20 -4.96 9.43
N LYS A 74 0.48 -3.81 9.37
CA LYS A 74 -0.14 -2.50 9.65
C LYS A 74 -1.26 -2.17 8.67
N ILE A 75 -1.05 -2.42 7.37
CA ILE A 75 -2.07 -2.18 6.33
C ILE A 75 -3.29 -3.08 6.53
N LYS A 76 -3.10 -4.34 6.92
CA LYS A 76 -4.20 -5.28 7.21
C LYS A 76 -5.07 -4.87 8.39
N ALA A 77 -4.55 -4.04 9.30
CA ALA A 77 -5.22 -3.63 10.52
C ALA A 77 -6.01 -2.30 10.39
N LEU A 78 -6.10 -1.71 9.18
CA LEU A 78 -6.84 -0.48 8.88
C LEU A 78 -8.37 -0.69 8.80
#